data_AF-A0A4P9WU96-F1
#
_entry.id   AF-A0A4P9WU96-F1
#
_cell.length_a   1.000
_cell.length_b   1.000
_cell.length_c   1.000
_cell.angle_alpha   90.00
_cell.angle_beta   90.00
_cell.angle_gamma   90.00
#
_symmetry.space_group_name_H-M   'P 1'
#
loop_
_entity.id
_entity.type
_entity.pdbx_description
1 polymer ?
#
loop_
_entity_poly.entity_id
_entity_poly.type
_entity_poly.pdbx_seq_one_letter_code
_entity_poly.pdbx_strand_id
1 'polypeptide(L)'
;MSTRHERQNDKASNDRHQRILKELMMRPENRRCADCRKKDPRWASWNLGIFVCIRCSGTHRSMGTHISKVKSADLDTWTSDQVDSMCRWGNATANAYWEARLPEGTVPNDSQIDGWIRNKYERKQWAAPGPVPDPATL
;
A
#
# COMPACT_ATOMS: atom_id res chain seq x y z
N MET A 1 -24.19 -22.29 7.53
CA MET A 1 -22.98 -23.11 7.28
C MET A 1 -22.69 -23.03 5.79
N SER A 2 -21.48 -22.64 5.37
CA SER A 2 -21.12 -22.53 3.95
C SER A 2 -20.86 -23.91 3.32
N THR A 3 -21.32 -24.10 2.09
CA THR A 3 -21.23 -25.37 1.34
C THR A 3 -19.79 -25.73 0.96
N ARG A 4 -19.50 -27.00 0.68
CA ARG A 4 -18.15 -27.44 0.25
C ARG A 4 -17.69 -26.72 -1.04
N HIS A 5 -18.61 -26.47 -1.96
CA HIS A 5 -18.34 -25.78 -3.23
C HIS A 5 -18.01 -24.30 -3.02
N GLU A 6 -18.74 -23.59 -2.15
CA GLU A 6 -18.42 -22.20 -1.79
C GLU A 6 -17.01 -22.07 -1.22
N ARG A 7 -16.63 -22.94 -0.28
CA ARG A 7 -15.28 -22.94 0.31
C ARG A 7 -14.17 -23.20 -0.71
N GLN A 8 -14.44 -24.02 -1.73
CA GLN A 8 -13.49 -24.28 -2.82
C GLN A 8 -13.34 -23.06 -3.74
N ASN A 9 -14.44 -22.39 -4.06
CA ASN A 9 -14.44 -21.16 -4.86
C ASN A 9 -13.71 -20.02 -4.14
N ASP A 10 -13.96 -19.85 -2.83
CA ASP A 10 -13.28 -18.84 -2.01
C ASP A 10 -11.76 -19.08 -1.97
N LYS A 11 -11.35 -20.34 -1.84
CA LYS A 11 -9.93 -20.72 -1.89
C LYS A 11 -9.31 -20.39 -3.25
N ALA A 12 -9.96 -20.75 -4.35
CA ALA A 12 -9.46 -20.47 -5.68
C ALA A 12 -9.35 -18.95 -5.96
N SER A 13 -10.32 -18.17 -5.50
CA SER A 13 -10.27 -16.70 -5.58
C SER A 13 -9.10 -16.14 -4.77
N ASN A 14 -8.92 -16.59 -3.54
CA ASN A 14 -7.84 -16.14 -2.68
C ASN A 14 -6.45 -16.49 -3.27
N ASP A 15 -6.29 -17.71 -3.80
CA ASP A 15 -5.06 -18.13 -4.47
C ASP A 15 -4.76 -17.25 -5.69
N ARG A 16 -5.79 -16.85 -6.46
CA ARG A 16 -5.64 -15.92 -7.58
C ARG A 16 -5.20 -14.53 -7.11
N HIS A 17 -5.84 -13.98 -6.09
CA HIS A 17 -5.49 -12.67 -5.51
C HIS A 17 -4.05 -12.65 -4.99
N GLN A 18 -3.62 -13.71 -4.30
CA GLN A 18 -2.24 -13.84 -3.82
C GLN A 18 -1.22 -13.87 -4.96
N ARG A 19 -1.52 -14.52 -6.09
CA ARG A 19 -0.63 -14.51 -7.27
C ARG A 19 -0.46 -13.10 -7.83
N ILE A 20 -1.57 -12.38 -8.01
CA ILE A 20 -1.55 -11.00 -8.51
C ILE A 20 -0.72 -10.10 -7.58
N LEU A 21 -0.96 -10.17 -6.26
CA LEU A 21 -0.20 -9.37 -5.29
C LEU A 21 1.30 -9.71 -5.31
N LYS A 22 1.66 -10.98 -5.47
CA LYS A 22 3.07 -11.39 -5.63
C LYS A 22 3.70 -10.79 -6.88
N GLU A 23 3.00 -10.81 -8.01
CA GLU A 23 3.47 -10.19 -9.26
C GLU A 23 3.63 -8.66 -9.10
N LEU A 24 2.68 -8.00 -8.43
CA LEU A 24 2.77 -6.56 -8.14
C LEU A 24 3.99 -6.24 -7.27
N MET A 25 4.27 -7.02 -6.22
CA MET A 25 5.44 -6.82 -5.36
C MET A 25 6.78 -7.02 -6.09
N MET A 26 6.80 -7.75 -7.21
CA MET A 26 7.99 -7.95 -8.02
C MET A 26 8.30 -6.78 -8.96
N ARG A 27 7.35 -5.84 -9.15
CA ARG A 27 7.61 -4.64 -9.95
C ARG A 27 8.66 -3.74 -9.28
N PRO A 28 9.62 -3.16 -10.01
CA PRO A 28 10.77 -2.44 -9.44
C PRO A 28 10.41 -1.39 -8.37
N GLU A 29 9.35 -0.63 -8.61
CA GLU A 29 8.82 0.41 -7.73
C GLU A 29 8.25 -0.15 -6.41
N ASN A 30 7.72 -1.37 -6.43
CA ASN A 30 7.07 -2.02 -5.29
C ASN A 30 8.03 -2.89 -4.47
N ARG A 31 9.23 -3.19 -4.99
CA ARG A 31 10.26 -3.98 -4.27
C ARG A 31 10.88 -3.25 -3.08
N ARG A 32 10.51 -1.99 -2.86
CA ARG A 32 10.92 -1.18 -1.72
C ARG A 32 9.70 -0.59 -1.04
N CYS A 33 9.73 -0.58 0.30
CA CYS A 33 8.72 0.06 1.11
C CYS A 33 8.47 1.50 0.66
N ALA A 34 7.20 1.88 0.49
CA ALA A 34 6.78 3.21 0.08
C ALA A 34 7.24 4.32 1.05
N ASP A 35 7.59 3.98 2.30
CA ASP A 35 7.95 4.95 3.32
C ASP A 35 9.44 4.92 3.64
N CYS A 36 9.97 3.79 4.14
CA CYS A 36 11.36 3.69 4.61
C CYS A 36 12.36 3.20 3.55
N ARG A 37 11.89 2.88 2.33
CA ARG A 37 12.71 2.41 1.19
C ARG A 37 13.48 1.10 1.39
N LYS A 38 13.27 0.41 2.52
CA LYS A 38 13.78 -0.94 2.77
C LYS A 38 13.15 -1.93 1.80
N LYS A 39 13.91 -2.97 1.45
CA LYS A 39 13.51 -3.98 0.46
C LYS A 39 12.37 -4.87 0.97
N ASP A 40 11.73 -5.54 0.02
CA ASP A 40 10.77 -6.65 0.22
C ASP A 40 9.59 -6.32 1.15
N PRO A 41 8.82 -5.25 0.88
CA PRO A 41 7.60 -4.98 1.62
C PRO A 41 6.58 -6.12 1.42
N ARG A 42 6.04 -6.64 2.53
CA ARG A 42 5.04 -7.74 2.55
C ARG A 42 3.67 -7.33 3.10
N TRP A 43 3.50 -6.03 3.32
CA TRP A 43 2.25 -5.43 3.77
C TRP A 43 1.83 -4.37 2.76
N ALA A 44 0.55 -4.04 2.74
CA ALA A 44 0.02 -3.02 1.85
C ALA A 44 -1.08 -2.22 2.54
N SER A 45 -1.17 -0.94 2.19
CA SER A 45 -2.36 -0.12 2.47
C SER A 45 -3.18 -0.03 1.18
N TRP A 46 -4.29 -0.74 1.13
CA TRP A 46 -5.03 -0.94 -0.12
C TRP A 46 -5.86 0.28 -0.53
N ASN A 47 -6.24 1.14 0.40
CA ASN A 47 -6.91 2.40 0.09
C ASN A 47 -5.93 3.50 -0.35
N LEU A 48 -4.65 3.37 0.01
CA LEU A 48 -3.57 4.27 -0.43
C LEU A 48 -2.81 3.73 -1.65
N GLY A 49 -2.98 2.45 -1.97
CA GLY A 49 -2.36 1.82 -3.12
C GLY A 49 -0.85 1.57 -2.98
N ILE A 50 -0.36 1.36 -1.76
CA ILE A 50 1.08 1.25 -1.46
C ILE A 50 1.47 -0.07 -0.81
N PHE A 51 2.68 -0.55 -1.11
CA PHE A 51 3.37 -1.63 -0.41
C PHE A 51 4.35 -1.08 0.62
N VAL A 52 4.24 -1.57 1.85
CA VAL A 52 5.02 -1.14 3.02
C VAL A 52 5.62 -2.34 3.76
N CYS A 53 6.70 -2.11 4.50
CA CYS A 53 7.27 -3.15 5.36
C CYS A 53 6.45 -3.32 6.65
N ILE A 54 6.69 -4.41 7.40
CA ILE A 54 5.97 -4.69 8.64
C ILE A 54 6.03 -3.54 9.65
N ARG A 55 7.20 -2.89 9.79
CA ARG A 55 7.38 -1.76 10.70
C ARG A 55 6.50 -0.57 10.31
N CYS A 56 6.57 -0.13 9.06
CA CYS A 56 5.77 1.00 8.56
C CYS A 56 4.27 0.68 8.60
N SER A 57 3.89 -0.58 8.36
CA SER A 57 2.52 -1.05 8.50
C SER A 57 1.95 -0.80 9.92
N GLY A 58 2.80 -0.87 10.96
CA GLY A 58 2.42 -0.54 12.34
C GLY A 58 2.02 0.92 12.51
N THR A 59 2.80 1.87 11.99
CA THR A 59 2.43 3.29 11.99
C THR A 59 1.17 3.54 11.16
N HIS A 60 1.04 2.89 10.00
CA HIS A 60 -0.18 3.00 9.20
C HIS A 60 -1.44 2.54 9.96
N ARG A 61 -1.33 1.49 10.79
CA ARG A 61 -2.44 1.08 11.67
C ARG A 61 -2.73 2.11 12.75
N SER A 62 -1.71 2.74 13.35
CA SER A 62 -1.88 3.73 14.41
C SER A 62 -2.48 5.06 13.94
N MET A 63 -2.44 5.36 12.64
CA MET A 63 -3.17 6.48 12.03
C MET A 63 -4.69 6.23 11.90
N GLY A 64 -5.15 4.97 11.99
CA GLY A 64 -6.56 4.60 11.90
C GLY A 64 -7.07 4.37 10.48
N THR A 65 -8.17 3.62 10.38
CA THR A 65 -8.74 3.09 9.12
C THR A 65 -9.39 4.14 8.21
N HIS A 66 -9.65 5.33 8.75
CA HIS A 66 -10.10 6.49 7.98
C HIS A 66 -8.96 7.11 7.15
N ILE A 67 -7.69 6.83 7.50
CA ILE A 67 -6.50 7.25 6.74
C ILE A 67 -5.92 6.06 5.97
N SER A 68 -5.67 4.93 6.65
CA SER A 68 -4.94 3.80 6.06
C SER A 68 -5.53 2.45 6.48
N LYS A 69 -5.78 1.59 5.50
CA LYS A 69 -6.37 0.27 5.67
C LYS A 69 -5.34 -0.79 5.27
N VAL A 70 -4.69 -1.34 6.29
CA VAL A 70 -3.52 -2.22 6.13
C VAL A 70 -3.89 -3.70 6.12
N LYS A 71 -3.33 -4.45 5.15
CA LYS A 71 -3.38 -5.91 5.07
C LYS A 71 -2.00 -6.49 4.75
N SER A 72 -1.74 -7.72 5.21
CA SER A 72 -0.62 -8.53 4.75
C SER A 72 -0.88 -8.96 3.31
N ALA A 73 0.11 -8.82 2.43
CA ALA A 73 0.01 -9.29 1.05
C ALA A 73 0.02 -10.83 0.97
N ASP A 74 0.60 -11.50 1.96
CA ASP A 74 0.79 -12.95 1.97
C ASP A 74 -0.21 -13.68 2.90
N LEU A 75 -0.61 -13.07 4.02
CA LEU A 75 -1.36 -13.75 5.10
C LEU A 75 -2.85 -13.42 5.16
N ASP A 76 -3.27 -12.25 4.69
CA ASP A 76 -4.67 -11.83 4.76
C ASP A 76 -5.44 -12.26 3.50
N THR A 77 -6.75 -12.47 3.63
CA THR A 77 -7.65 -12.62 2.48
C THR A 77 -7.97 -11.26 1.87
N TRP A 78 -7.97 -11.18 0.55
CA TRP A 78 -8.27 -9.96 -0.21
C TRP A 78 -9.58 -10.07 -0.97
N THR A 79 -10.27 -8.94 -1.16
CA THR A 79 -11.39 -8.86 -2.09
C THR A 79 -10.90 -8.38 -3.46
N SER A 80 -11.69 -8.61 -4.51
CA SER A 80 -11.34 -8.14 -5.87
C SER A 80 -11.08 -6.64 -5.90
N ASP A 81 -11.97 -5.81 -5.32
CA ASP A 81 -11.80 -4.35 -5.28
C ASP A 81 -10.49 -3.90 -4.60
N GLN A 82 -10.04 -4.64 -3.58
CA GLN A 82 -8.79 -4.33 -2.89
C GLN A 82 -7.57 -4.67 -3.75
N VAL A 83 -7.62 -5.80 -4.46
CA VAL A 83 -6.57 -6.18 -5.42
C VAL A 83 -6.55 -5.22 -6.60
N ASP A 84 -7.72 -4.86 -7.14
CA ASP A 84 -7.85 -3.92 -8.25
C ASP A 84 -7.32 -2.52 -7.88
N SER A 85 -7.55 -2.08 -6.64
CA SER A 85 -6.90 -0.87 -6.11
C SER A 85 -5.38 -0.97 -6.18
N MET A 86 -4.79 -2.08 -5.71
CA MET A 86 -3.34 -2.28 -5.77
C MET A 86 -2.81 -2.38 -7.21
N CYS A 87 -3.60 -2.94 -8.14
CA CYS A 87 -3.24 -3.02 -9.56
C CYS A 87 -3.20 -1.65 -10.25
N ARG A 88 -4.16 -0.77 -9.92
CA ARG A 88 -4.27 0.59 -10.48
C ARG A 88 -3.23 1.54 -9.91
N TRP A 89 -2.89 1.35 -8.64
CA TRP A 89 -1.84 2.09 -7.96
C TRP A 89 -0.49 1.36 -8.04
N GLY A 90 0.19 1.21 -6.91
CA GLY A 90 1.61 0.90 -6.82
C GLY A 90 2.38 2.10 -6.27
N ASN A 91 3.57 1.82 -5.74
CA ASN A 91 4.36 2.80 -5.03
C ASN A 91 4.79 3.99 -5.89
N ALA A 92 5.05 3.78 -7.19
CA ALA A 92 5.40 4.86 -8.10
C ALA A 92 4.26 5.88 -8.22
N THR A 93 3.08 5.44 -8.66
CA THR A 93 1.89 6.29 -8.82
C THR A 93 1.47 6.92 -7.49
N ALA A 94 1.51 6.16 -6.40
CA ALA A 94 1.19 6.70 -5.08
C ALA A 94 2.17 7.80 -4.65
N ASN A 95 3.48 7.63 -4.88
CA ASN A 95 4.46 8.65 -4.52
C ASN A 95 4.40 9.87 -5.44
N ALA A 96 4.02 9.71 -6.72
CA ALA A 96 3.76 10.85 -7.61
C ALA A 96 2.72 11.81 -7.02
N TYR A 97 1.74 11.28 -6.27
CA TYR A 97 0.80 12.09 -5.51
C TYR A 97 1.33 12.46 -4.11
N TRP A 98 1.63 11.50 -3.24
CA TRP A 98 1.92 11.74 -1.81
C TRP A 98 3.25 12.47 -1.55
N GLU A 99 4.16 12.46 -2.53
CA GLU A 99 5.49 13.06 -2.45
C GLU A 99 5.72 14.09 -3.56
N ALA A 100 4.66 14.57 -4.24
CA ALA A 100 4.75 15.52 -5.35
C ALA A 100 5.52 16.81 -5.02
N ARG A 101 5.49 17.25 -3.75
CA ARG A 101 6.22 18.42 -3.25
C ARG A 101 7.34 18.06 -2.28
N LEU A 102 7.80 16.81 -2.28
CA LEU A 102 8.94 16.40 -1.46
C LEU A 102 10.22 16.96 -2.09
N PRO A 103 11.06 17.72 -1.35
CA PRO A 103 12.30 18.24 -1.91
C PRO A 103 13.20 17.11 -2.38
N GLU A 104 13.81 17.27 -3.55
CA GLU A 104 14.70 16.27 -4.14
C GLU A 104 15.85 15.92 -3.18
N GLY A 105 16.21 14.64 -3.12
CA GLY A 105 17.24 14.13 -2.21
C GLY A 105 16.79 13.96 -0.75
N THR A 106 15.55 14.36 -0.39
CA THR A 106 15.02 14.08 0.95
C THR A 106 14.80 12.58 1.13
N VAL A 107 15.44 12.00 2.15
CA VAL A 107 15.30 10.59 2.50
C VAL A 107 14.69 10.44 3.90
N PRO A 108 13.90 9.37 4.13
CA PRO A 108 13.33 9.10 5.45
C PRO A 108 14.43 8.78 6.46
N ASN A 109 14.37 9.43 7.63
CA ASN A 109 15.19 9.04 8.79
C ASN A 109 14.56 7.82 9.48
N ASP A 110 15.30 6.72 9.53
CA ASP A 110 14.85 5.45 10.09
C ASP A 110 14.43 5.57 11.56
N SER A 111 15.05 6.44 12.36
CA SER A 111 14.69 6.69 13.77
C SER A 111 13.42 7.52 13.93
N GLN A 112 13.03 8.28 12.91
CA GLN A 112 11.89 9.19 12.91
C GLN A 112 10.79 8.75 11.91
N ILE A 113 10.77 7.46 11.57
CA ILE A 113 9.88 6.95 10.52
C ILE A 113 8.39 7.18 10.84
N ASP A 114 8.00 7.20 12.10
CA ASP A 114 6.61 7.44 12.50
C ASP A 114 6.17 8.86 12.10
N GLY A 115 6.99 9.86 12.44
CA GLY A 115 6.78 11.25 12.06
C GLY A 115 6.78 11.44 10.55
N TRP A 116 7.67 10.75 9.83
CA TRP A 116 7.71 10.77 8.36
C TRP A 116 6.39 10.30 7.75
N ILE A 117 5.88 9.14 8.18
CA ILE A 117 4.63 8.55 7.66
C ILE A 117 3.44 9.46 7.97
N ARG A 118 3.34 9.99 9.19
CA ARG A 118 2.27 10.93 9.57
C ARG A 118 2.33 12.23 8.77
N ASN A 119 3.53 12.79 8.58
CA ASN A 119 3.71 13.96 7.72
C ASN A 119 3.22 13.69 6.29
N LYS A 120 3.53 12.50 5.76
CA LYS A 120 3.16 12.09 4.40
C LYS A 120 1.64 11.93 4.22
N TYR A 121 0.96 11.18 5.09
CA TYR A 121 -0.43 10.78 4.85
C TYR A 121 -1.48 11.49 5.73
N GLU A 122 -1.15 11.78 6.99
CA GLU A 122 -2.06 12.45 7.94
C GLU A 122 -2.05 13.96 7.71
N ARG A 123 -0.86 14.56 7.64
CA ARG A 123 -0.68 16.00 7.38
C ARG A 123 -0.63 16.37 5.90
N LYS A 124 -0.47 15.38 5.02
CA LYS A 124 -0.38 15.56 3.56
C LYS A 124 0.68 16.59 3.15
N GLN A 125 1.78 16.65 3.91
CA GLN A 125 2.76 17.73 3.83
C GLN A 125 3.29 17.92 2.40
N TRP A 126 3.55 16.81 1.70
CA TRP A 126 4.11 16.80 0.35
C TRP A 126 3.14 16.35 -0.74
N ALA A 127 1.88 16.08 -0.38
CA ALA A 127 0.91 15.54 -1.34
C ALA A 127 0.49 16.59 -2.37
N ALA A 128 0.32 16.26 -3.64
CA ALA A 128 -0.19 17.17 -4.67
C ALA A 128 -1.48 17.90 -4.20
N PRO A 129 -1.72 19.15 -4.63
CA PRO A 129 -2.90 19.90 -4.20
C PRO A 129 -4.18 19.22 -4.66
N GLY A 130 -5.23 19.32 -3.85
CA GLY A 130 -6.54 18.73 -4.16
C GLY A 130 -6.78 17.36 -3.52
N PRO A 131 -7.88 16.67 -3.90
CA PRO A 131 -8.16 15.31 -3.45
C PRO A 131 -7.22 14.30 -4.12
N VAL A 132 -7.19 13.07 -3.58
CA VAL A 132 -6.49 11.96 -4.22
C VAL A 132 -7.14 11.71 -5.59
N PRO A 133 -6.40 11.82 -6.70
CA PRO A 133 -6.95 11.69 -8.05
C PRO A 133 -7.18 10.22 -8.43
N ASP A 134 -7.76 10.01 -9.61
CA ASP A 134 -7.75 8.68 -10.23
C ASP A 134 -6.30 8.33 -10.62
N PRO A 135 -5.77 7.15 -10.23
CA PRO A 135 -4.43 6.70 -10.63
C PRO A 135 -4.14 6.77 -12.12
N ALA A 136 -5.16 6.62 -12.97
CA ALA A 136 -5.03 6.68 -14.42
C ALA A 136 -4.70 8.11 -14.93
N THR A 137 -4.75 9.12 -14.07
CA THR A 137 -4.50 10.53 -14.42
C THR A 137 -3.17 11.08 -13.89
N LEU A 138 -2.39 10.24 -13.19
CA LEU A 138 -1.10 10.58 -12.58
C LEU A 138 0.10 10.14 -13.43
#